data_AF-A0A0F8V6T5-F1
#
_entry.id   AF-A0A0F8V6T5-F1
#
_cell.length_a   1.000
_cell.length_b   1.000
_cell.length_c   1.000
_cell.angle_alpha   90.00
_cell.angle_beta   90.00
_cell.angle_gamma   90.00
#
_symmetry.space_group_name_H-M   'P 1'
#
loop_
_entity.id
_entity.type
_entity.pdbx_description
1 polymer ?
#
loop_
_entity_poly.entity_id
_entity_poly.type
_entity_poly.pdbx_seq_one_letter_code
_entity_poly.pdbx_strand_id
1 'polypeptide(L)' 'MQECGTNFKGYRKKYKLLFEQTADAIVLIDTETGDFVDFNDQMNEILGYTREEFENTRF' A
#
# COMPACT_ATOMS: atom_id res chain seq x y z
N MET A 1 -13.71 33.39 -4.52
CA MET A 1 -13.89 32.01 -4.05
C MET A 1 -13.58 31.11 -5.24
N GLN A 2 -12.41 30.45 -5.27
CA GLN A 2 -11.98 29.65 -6.42
C GLN A 2 -11.38 28.32 -5.94
N GLU A 3 -12.16 27.27 -6.18
CA GLU A 3 -11.81 25.88 -6.48
C GLU A 3 -10.82 25.13 -5.55
N CYS A 4 -11.36 24.57 -4.45
CA CYS A 4 -10.73 23.47 -3.71
C CYS A 4 -10.94 22.16 -4.49
N GLY A 5 -10.16 21.93 -5.54
CA GLY A 5 -10.46 20.84 -6.47
C GLY A 5 -9.29 20.22 -7.22
N THR A 6 -8.01 20.48 -6.89
CA THR A 6 -6.91 19.85 -7.66
C THR A 6 -5.58 19.81 -6.88
N ASN A 7 -5.42 18.86 -5.96
CA ASN A 7 -4.06 18.47 -5.53
C ASN A 7 -3.83 16.95 -5.41
N PHE A 8 -4.84 16.11 -5.67
CA PHE A 8 -4.74 14.66 -5.46
C PHE A 8 -3.77 13.93 -6.41
N LYS A 9 -3.57 14.43 -7.65
CA LYS A 9 -2.72 13.77 -8.65
C LYS A 9 -1.23 13.76 -8.27
N GLY A 10 -0.74 14.85 -7.68
CA GLY A 10 0.67 14.97 -7.26
C GLY A 10 0.97 14.08 -6.05
N TYR A 11 0.09 14.10 -5.04
CA TYR A 11 0.21 13.26 -3.86
C TYR A 11 0.12 11.77 -4.18
N ARG A 12 -0.79 11.34 -5.08
CA ARG A 12 -0.88 9.92 -5.47
C ARG A 12 0.40 9.40 -6.12
N LYS A 13 1.08 10.21 -6.94
CA LYS A 13 2.36 9.82 -7.55
C LYS A 13 3.49 9.73 -6.53
N LYS A 14 3.57 10.70 -5.61
CA LYS A 14 4.56 10.66 -4.52
C LYS A 14 4.32 9.49 -3.58
N TYR A 15 3.06 9.25 -3.21
CA TYR A 15 2.66 8.09 -2.42
C TYR A 15 3.07 6.79 -3.13
N LYS A 16 2.69 6.62 -4.40
CA LYS A 16 3.05 5.43 -5.17
C LYS A 16 4.56 5.21 -5.26
N LEU A 17 5.33 6.28 -5.49
CA LEU A 17 6.79 6.22 -5.53
C LEU A 17 7.38 5.74 -4.20
N LEU A 18 6.97 6.36 -3.09
CA LEU A 18 7.46 5.98 -1.76
C LEU A 18 7.03 4.56 -1.39
N PHE A 19 5.80 4.19 -1.72
CA PHE A 19 5.24 2.88 -1.43
C PHE A 19 5.96 1.77 -2.21
N GLU A 20 6.23 1.96 -3.50
CA GLU A 20 6.89 0.96 -4.35
C GLU A 20 8.42 0.93 -4.20
N GLN A 21 9.08 2.07 -3.92
CA GLN A 21 10.56 2.16 -3.89
C GLN A 21 11.18 1.99 -2.51
N THR A 22 10.38 1.77 -1.47
CA THR A 22 10.90 1.55 -0.11
C THR A 22 11.46 0.15 0.03
N ALA A 23 12.62 0.05 0.68
CA ALA A 23 13.27 -1.23 0.97
C ALA A 23 12.60 -2.00 2.11
N ASP A 24 11.69 -1.37 2.85
CA ASP A 24 10.91 -2.01 3.91
C ASP A 24 9.59 -2.53 3.36
N ALA A 25 9.10 -3.63 3.96
CA ALA A 25 7.76 -4.13 3.71
C ALA A 25 6.73 -3.15 4.29
N ILE A 26 5.83 -2.65 3.44
CA ILE A 26 4.72 -1.78 3.85
C ILE A 26 3.41 -2.52 3.60
N VAL A 27 2.57 -2.57 4.64
CA VAL A 27 1.24 -3.18 4.61
C VAL A 27 0.24 -2.22 5.22
N LEU A 28 -0.88 -2.02 4.53
CA LEU A 28 -2.04 -1.29 5.01
C LEU A 28 -3.12 -2.29 5.38
N ILE A 29 -3.58 -2.25 6.63
CA ILE A 29 -4.56 -3.18 7.19
C ILE A 29 -5.78 -2.38 7.63
N ASP A 30 -6.98 -2.89 7.33
CA ASP A 30 -8.21 -2.41 7.92
C ASP A 30 -8.28 -2.89 9.38
N THR A 31 -8.28 -1.97 10.32
CA THR A 31 -8.26 -2.31 11.75
C THR A 31 -9.59 -2.88 12.27
N GLU A 32 -10.69 -2.68 11.55
CA GLU A 32 -12.01 -3.21 11.93
C GLU A 32 -12.18 -4.66 11.44
N THR A 33 -11.77 -4.98 10.21
CA THR A 33 -11.94 -6.32 9.63
C THR A 33 -10.69 -7.21 9.75
N GLY A 34 -9.51 -6.61 9.88
CA GLY A 34 -8.21 -7.28 9.81
C GLY A 34 -7.74 -7.56 8.38
N ASP A 35 -8.48 -7.11 7.36
CA ASP A 35 -8.14 -7.38 5.97
C ASP A 35 -7.00 -6.48 5.46
N PHE A 36 -6.19 -7.01 4.55
CA PHE A 36 -5.19 -6.21 3.85
C PHE A 36 -5.85 -5.31 2.81
N VAL A 37 -5.61 -4.01 2.94
CA VAL A 37 -6.08 -2.99 2.00
C VAL A 37 -5.09 -2.79 0.85
N ASP A 38 -3.79 -2.76 1.16
CA ASP A 38 -2.72 -2.61 0.18
C ASP A 38 -1.37 -3.06 0.76
N PHE A 39 -0.43 -3.47 -0.07
CA PHE A 39 0.95 -3.77 0.33
C PHE A 39 1.90 -3.66 -0.86
N ASN A 40 3.15 -3.28 -0.59
CA ASN A 40 4.16 -3.09 -1.62
C ASN A 40 4.81 -4.41 -2.06
N ASP A 41 5.49 -4.42 -3.22
CA ASP A 41 6.13 -5.63 -3.73
C ASP A 41 7.28 -6.10 -2.82
N GLN A 42 7.93 -5.16 -2.11
CA GLN A 42 8.98 -5.47 -1.16
C GLN A 42 8.50 -6.37 0.00
N MET A 43 7.20 -6.31 0.32
CA MET A 43 6.54 -7.23 1.24
C MET A 43 6.79 -8.69 0.84
N ASN A 44 6.50 -9.01 -0.43
CA ASN A 44 6.62 -10.37 -0.96
C ASN A 44 8.07 -10.86 -0.92
N GLU A 45 9.03 -9.98 -1.24
CA GLU A 45 10.45 -10.31 -1.20
C GLU A 45 10.97 -10.57 0.22
N ILE A 46 10.53 -9.78 1.21
CA ILE A 46 11.01 -9.87 2.59
C ILE A 46 10.38 -11.03 3.34
N LEU A 47 9.06 -11.21 3.21
CA LEU A 47 8.34 -12.27 3.92
C LEU A 47 8.33 -13.61 3.15
N GLY A 48 8.74 -13.61 1.88
CA GLY A 48 8.84 -14.82 1.07
C GLY A 48 7.50 -15.39 0.59
N TYR A 49 6.42 -14.63 0.73
CA TYR A 49 5.10 -14.98 0.21
C TYR A 49 4.91 -14.42 -1.18
N THR A 50 4.19 -15.15 -2.02
CA THR A 50 3.62 -14.57 -3.23
C THR A 50 2.48 -13.61 -2.86
N ARG A 51 2.17 -12.67 -3.76
CA ARG A 51 1.07 -11.72 -3.60
C ARG A 51 -0.26 -12.42 -3.29
N GLU A 52 -0.55 -13.52 -3.99
CA GLU A 52 -1.76 -14.29 -3.83
C GLU A 52 -1.82 -15.00 -2.46
N GLU A 53 -0.71 -15.57 -1.99
CA GLU A 53 -0.64 -16.18 -0.66
C GLU A 53 -0.84 -15.14 0.45
N PHE A 54 -0.28 -13.95 0.27
CA PHE A 54 -0.41 -12.88 1.25
C PHE A 54 -1.82 -12.29 1.29
N GLU A 55 -2.47 -12.07 0.13
CA GLU A 55 -3.87 -11.61 0.06
C GLU A 55 -4.86 -12.57 0.75
N ASN A 56 -4.56 -13.86 0.74
CA ASN A 56 -5.39 -14.89 1.38
C ASN A 56 -5.04 -15.13 2.85
N THR A 57 -4.01 -14.48 3.38
CA THR A 57 -3.67 -14.52 4.80
C THR A 57 -4.58 -13.59 5.59
N ARG A 58 -4.92 -13.95 6.84
CA ARG A 58 -5.65 -13.09 7.77
C ARG A 58 -4.85 -12.94 9.06
N PHE A 59 -4.76 -11.71 9.57
CA PHE A 59 -4.16 -11.39 10.86
C PHE A 59 -5.22 -11.05 11.91
#